data_AF-A0A7Y4YB63-F1
#
_entry.id   AF-A0A7Y4YB63-F1
#
_cell.length_a   1.000
_cell.length_b   1.000
_cell.length_c   1.000
_cell.angle_alpha   90.00
_cell.angle_beta   90.00
_cell.angle_gamma   90.00
#
_symmetry.space_group_name_H-M   'P 1'
#
loop_
_entity.id
_entity.type
_entity.pdbx_description
1 polymer ?
#
loop_
_entity_poly.entity_id
_entity_poly.type
_entity_poly.pdbx_seq_one_letter_code
_entity_poly.pdbx_strand_id
1 'polypeptide(L)'
;MKEKRGVEKNKKSSRLIVFFKENFDSTIIYSSSEPNYFIVSKEKDNVYFFTYLNPIKKNVLGRHYPGELALWLLKENSKFGNTEPDTNRYFLPFVTKINKQVKWKELQQNGIWQIEDYRSENSDRTDDGGMVSFFLITKTEVKHFEYYSIGDWNDSDKKNKVTKSVLKSNLLFKEIFK
;
A
#
# COMPACT_ATOMS: atom_id res chain seq x y z
N MET A 1 -41.70 2.08 -14.17
CA MET A 1 -40.75 1.18 -13.50
C MET A 1 -39.51 1.03 -14.36
N LYS A 2 -38.36 1.56 -13.94
CA LYS A 2 -37.06 1.32 -14.60
C LYS A 2 -36.20 0.55 -13.60
N GLU A 3 -35.83 -0.67 -13.97
CA GLU A 3 -34.95 -1.56 -13.20
C GLU A 3 -33.61 -0.88 -12.94
N LYS A 4 -33.24 -0.78 -11.66
CA LYS A 4 -31.86 -0.55 -11.25
C LYS A 4 -31.10 -1.86 -11.46
N ARG A 5 -30.32 -1.96 -12.54
CA ARG A 5 -29.28 -3.00 -12.65
C ARG A 5 -28.12 -2.61 -11.76
N GLY A 6 -28.17 -3.05 -10.51
CA GLY A 6 -27.01 -3.10 -9.63
C GLY A 6 -26.01 -4.09 -10.21
N VAL A 7 -24.89 -3.59 -10.71
CA VAL A 7 -23.73 -4.44 -11.00
C VAL A 7 -22.96 -4.60 -9.69
N GLU A 8 -23.40 -5.52 -8.85
CA GLU A 8 -22.52 -6.11 -7.85
C GLU A 8 -21.44 -6.90 -8.61
N LYS A 9 -20.33 -6.23 -8.92
CA LYS A 9 -19.09 -6.95 -9.20
C LYS A 9 -18.74 -7.69 -7.92
N ASN A 10 -19.03 -8.99 -7.89
CA ASN A 10 -18.49 -9.94 -6.93
C ASN A 10 -16.97 -9.74 -6.87
N LYS A 11 -16.52 -8.92 -5.92
CA LYS A 11 -15.12 -8.57 -5.69
C LYS A 11 -14.50 -9.79 -5.03
N LYS A 12 -14.11 -10.78 -5.85
CA LYS A 12 -13.35 -11.94 -5.41
C LYS A 12 -12.18 -11.38 -4.60
N SER A 13 -12.22 -11.59 -3.29
CA SER A 13 -11.18 -11.09 -2.38
C SER A 13 -9.84 -11.59 -2.91
N SER A 14 -8.87 -10.69 -3.14
CA SER A 14 -7.57 -11.15 -3.64
C SER A 14 -6.98 -12.14 -2.63
N ARG A 15 -6.25 -13.15 -3.12
CA ARG A 15 -5.62 -14.16 -2.27
C ARG A 15 -4.78 -13.55 -1.14
N LEU A 16 -4.17 -12.38 -1.40
CA LEU A 16 -3.47 -11.57 -0.39
C LEU A 16 -4.40 -11.14 0.76
N ILE A 17 -5.58 -10.63 0.44
CA ILE A 17 -6.56 -10.23 1.47
C ILE A 17 -6.99 -11.45 2.28
N VAL A 18 -7.29 -12.57 1.62
CA VAL A 18 -7.66 -13.82 2.31
C VAL A 18 -6.56 -14.26 3.26
N PHE A 19 -5.30 -14.30 2.79
CA PHE A 19 -4.15 -14.61 3.61
C PHE A 19 -4.07 -13.72 4.87
N PHE A 20 -4.23 -12.40 4.73
CA PHE A 20 -4.18 -11.51 5.89
C PHE A 20 -5.35 -11.73 6.86
N LYS A 21 -6.57 -11.94 6.35
CA LYS A 21 -7.74 -12.24 7.18
C LYS A 21 -7.57 -13.57 7.93
N GLU A 22 -6.94 -14.57 7.33
CA GLU A 22 -6.76 -15.87 7.98
C GLU A 22 -5.66 -15.84 9.05
N ASN A 23 -4.56 -15.12 8.81
CA ASN A 23 -3.35 -15.24 9.62
C ASN A 23 -3.12 -14.09 10.63
N PHE A 24 -3.76 -12.94 10.46
CA PHE A 24 -3.51 -11.76 11.32
C PHE A 24 -4.81 -11.19 11.88
N ASP A 25 -4.73 -10.53 13.03
CA ASP A 25 -5.87 -9.84 13.66
C ASP A 25 -6.23 -8.58 12.86
N SER A 26 -5.19 -7.87 12.41
CA SER A 26 -5.33 -6.70 11.54
C SER A 26 -4.09 -6.45 10.69
N THR A 27 -4.31 -5.87 9.52
CA THR A 27 -3.27 -5.52 8.56
C THR A 27 -3.56 -4.15 7.93
N ILE A 28 -2.50 -3.35 7.78
CA ILE A 28 -2.50 -2.11 7.00
C ILE A 28 -1.59 -2.35 5.80
N ILE A 29 -2.15 -2.24 4.60
CA ILE A 29 -1.39 -2.19 3.34
C ILE A 29 -1.36 -0.73 2.89
N TYR A 30 -0.18 -0.23 2.60
CA TYR A 30 0.05 1.11 2.06
C TYR A 30 0.78 1.02 0.72
N SER A 31 0.37 1.85 -0.24
CA SER A 31 1.04 2.01 -1.53
C SER A 31 1.02 3.46 -1.97
N SER A 32 2.16 3.97 -2.42
CA SER A 32 2.27 5.26 -3.14
C SER A 32 2.60 5.10 -4.62
N SER A 33 2.85 3.86 -5.06
CA SER A 33 3.16 3.51 -6.44
C SER A 33 3.02 2.00 -6.53
N GLU A 34 2.09 1.50 -7.33
CA GLU A 34 1.99 0.06 -7.54
C GLU A 34 3.18 -0.45 -8.38
N PRO A 35 3.67 -1.67 -8.14
CA PRO A 35 3.24 -2.65 -7.13
C PRO A 35 4.09 -2.57 -5.82
N ASN A 36 4.62 -1.41 -5.44
CA ASN A 36 5.42 -1.26 -4.21
C ASN A 36 4.51 -1.12 -2.99
N TYR A 37 4.09 -2.25 -2.44
CA TYR A 37 3.30 -2.30 -1.21
C TYR A 37 4.21 -2.37 0.02
N PHE A 38 3.86 -1.59 1.03
CA PHE A 38 4.40 -1.69 2.38
C PHE A 38 3.28 -2.16 3.30
N ILE A 39 3.54 -3.23 4.05
CA ILE A 39 2.49 -3.95 4.74
C ILE A 39 2.89 -4.14 6.20
N VAL A 40 2.03 -3.72 7.10
CA VAL A 40 2.19 -3.94 8.54
C VAL A 40 1.02 -4.77 9.04
N SER A 41 1.32 -5.91 9.67
CA SER A 41 0.31 -6.84 10.19
C SER A 41 0.54 -7.16 11.67
N LYS A 42 -0.56 -7.41 12.38
CA LYS A 42 -0.59 -7.66 13.82
C LYS A 42 -1.22 -9.01 14.12
N GLU A 43 -0.56 -9.83 14.92
CA GLU A 43 -1.10 -11.07 15.49
C GLU A 43 -0.77 -11.10 16.99
N LYS A 44 -1.77 -11.14 17.87
CA LYS A 44 -1.66 -11.17 19.35
C LYS A 44 -0.79 -10.07 19.95
N ASP A 45 0.50 -10.33 20.20
CA ASP A 45 1.52 -9.37 20.68
C ASP A 45 2.67 -9.14 19.67
N ASN A 46 2.64 -9.85 18.55
CA ASN A 46 3.63 -9.76 17.49
C ASN A 46 3.20 -8.82 16.37
N VAL A 47 4.18 -8.13 15.79
CA VAL A 47 4.01 -7.25 14.63
C VAL A 47 4.95 -7.73 13.52
N TYR A 48 4.42 -7.84 12.31
CA TYR A 48 5.10 -8.36 11.14
C TYR A 48 5.06 -7.30 10.04
N PHE A 49 6.18 -7.14 9.35
CA PHE A 49 6.28 -6.24 8.20
C PHE A 49 6.53 -7.08 6.96
N PHE A 50 5.87 -6.70 5.87
CA PHE A 50 6.05 -7.32 4.55
C PHE A 50 6.16 -6.23 3.49
N THR A 51 6.77 -6.57 2.36
CA THR A 51 6.89 -5.68 1.23
C THR A 51 6.83 -6.44 -0.08
N TYR A 52 6.63 -5.73 -1.18
CA TYR A 52 6.81 -6.26 -2.52
C TYR A 52 8.14 -5.78 -3.10
N LEU A 53 9.01 -6.72 -3.41
CA LEU A 53 10.30 -6.40 -4.00
C LEU A 53 10.45 -7.05 -5.36
N ASN A 54 10.84 -6.24 -6.34
CA ASN A 54 11.32 -6.77 -7.60
C ASN A 54 12.75 -7.32 -7.41
N PRO A 55 12.97 -8.64 -7.59
CA PRO A 55 14.28 -9.27 -7.39
C PRO A 55 15.37 -8.70 -8.30
N ILE A 56 15.01 -8.10 -9.44
CA ILE A 56 15.99 -7.60 -10.42
C ILE A 56 16.21 -6.08 -10.35
N LYS A 57 15.34 -5.30 -9.70
CA LYS A 57 15.38 -3.82 -9.76
C LYS A 57 16.70 -3.21 -9.26
N LYS A 58 17.32 -3.80 -8.22
CA LYS A 58 18.61 -3.31 -7.68
C LYS A 58 19.80 -3.55 -8.61
N ASN A 59 19.71 -4.53 -9.51
CA ASN A 59 20.84 -4.95 -10.34
C ASN A 59 20.73 -4.47 -11.79
N VAL A 60 19.54 -4.10 -12.27
CA VAL A 60 19.33 -3.82 -13.71
C VAL A 60 19.53 -2.36 -14.10
N LEU A 61 19.14 -1.42 -13.23
CA LEU A 61 19.14 0.00 -13.56
C LEU A 61 20.58 0.55 -13.70
N GLY A 62 20.84 1.25 -14.81
CA GLY A 62 22.11 1.95 -15.05
C GLY A 62 23.28 1.04 -15.45
N ARG A 63 23.05 -0.24 -15.77
CA ARG A 63 24.10 -1.17 -16.21
C ARG A 63 23.87 -1.61 -17.65
N HIS A 64 24.96 -1.77 -18.39
CA HIS A 64 24.93 -2.34 -19.74
C HIS A 64 24.91 -3.87 -19.65
N TYR A 65 23.96 -4.50 -20.32
CA TYR A 65 23.82 -5.95 -20.41
C TYR A 65 23.80 -6.38 -21.88
N PRO A 66 24.32 -7.57 -22.22
CA PRO A 66 24.16 -8.16 -23.55
C PRO A 66 22.68 -8.22 -23.97
N GLY A 67 22.41 -8.07 -25.26
CA GLY A 67 21.06 -7.82 -25.78
C GLY A 67 19.97 -8.78 -25.28
N GLU A 68 20.21 -10.09 -25.32
CA GLU A 68 19.23 -11.08 -24.84
C GLU A 68 18.98 -11.01 -23.34
N LEU A 69 20.04 -10.80 -22.54
CA LEU A 69 19.93 -10.63 -21.10
C LEU A 69 19.19 -9.34 -20.75
N ALA A 70 19.50 -8.23 -21.44
CA ALA A 70 18.79 -6.96 -21.26
C ALA A 70 17.28 -7.12 -21.55
N LEU A 71 16.92 -7.80 -22.65
CA LEU A 71 15.53 -8.08 -23.00
C LEU A 71 14.83 -8.94 -21.94
N TRP A 72 15.50 -9.97 -21.43
CA TRP A 72 14.93 -10.81 -20.36
C TRP A 72 14.70 -10.01 -19.08
N LEU A 73 15.67 -9.18 -18.66
CA LEU A 73 15.55 -8.31 -17.47
C LEU A 73 14.41 -7.29 -17.63
N LEU A 74 14.25 -6.68 -18.81
CA LEU A 74 13.13 -5.78 -19.10
C LEU A 74 11.78 -6.50 -18.99
N LYS A 75 11.67 -7.72 -19.52
CA LYS A 75 10.45 -8.54 -19.41
C LYS A 75 10.14 -8.87 -17.95
N GLU A 76 11.12 -9.29 -17.16
CA GLU A 76 10.91 -9.58 -15.74
C GLU A 76 10.51 -8.33 -14.94
N ASN A 77 11.03 -7.15 -15.31
CA ASN A 77 10.67 -5.89 -14.66
C ASN A 77 9.24 -5.48 -15.02
N SER A 78 8.85 -5.66 -16.28
CA SER A 78 7.48 -5.45 -16.74
C SER A 78 6.50 -6.41 -16.06
N LYS A 79 6.86 -7.70 -15.92
CA LYS A 79 6.05 -8.68 -15.17
C LYS A 79 5.79 -8.21 -13.75
N PHE A 80 6.82 -7.74 -13.04
CA PHE A 80 6.64 -7.18 -11.71
C PHE A 80 5.65 -6.00 -11.74
N GLY A 81 5.87 -5.01 -12.60
CA GLY A 81 5.01 -3.82 -12.69
C GLY A 81 3.54 -4.12 -13.00
N ASN A 82 3.27 -5.22 -13.71
CA ASN A 82 1.92 -5.66 -14.06
C ASN A 82 1.33 -6.70 -13.08
N THR A 83 2.05 -7.05 -12.01
CA THR A 83 1.60 -8.05 -11.06
C THR A 83 0.63 -7.44 -10.06
N GLU A 84 -0.57 -7.99 -9.99
CA GLU A 84 -1.54 -7.66 -8.94
C GLU A 84 -1.05 -8.13 -7.56
N PRO A 85 -1.50 -7.48 -6.47
CA PRO A 85 -1.14 -7.89 -5.12
C PRO A 85 -1.66 -9.31 -4.78
N ASP A 86 -0.73 -10.24 -4.62
CA ASP A 86 -0.97 -11.64 -4.25
C ASP A 86 0.20 -12.19 -3.40
N THR A 87 0.01 -13.26 -2.64
CA THR A 87 1.08 -14.01 -1.93
C THR A 87 1.98 -14.76 -2.91
N ASN A 88 2.56 -14.04 -3.86
CA ASN A 88 3.41 -14.54 -4.94
C ASN A 88 4.90 -14.32 -4.61
N ARG A 89 5.78 -14.64 -5.58
CA ARG A 89 7.24 -14.55 -5.40
C ARG A 89 7.79 -13.16 -5.03
N TYR A 90 7.00 -12.10 -5.22
CA TYR A 90 7.38 -10.73 -4.89
C TYR A 90 7.01 -10.34 -3.46
N PHE A 91 6.08 -11.06 -2.83
CA PHE A 91 5.68 -10.87 -1.44
C PHE A 91 6.74 -11.44 -0.49
N LEU A 92 7.42 -10.55 0.24
CA LEU A 92 8.55 -10.92 1.09
C LEU A 92 8.39 -10.36 2.51
N PRO A 93 8.88 -11.09 3.54
CA PRO A 93 9.03 -10.53 4.88
C PRO A 93 10.04 -9.38 4.85
N PHE A 94 9.73 -8.31 5.57
CA PHE A 94 10.62 -7.16 5.74
C PHE A 94 11.27 -7.19 7.13
N VAL A 95 12.59 -7.24 7.15
CA VAL A 95 13.39 -7.28 8.37
C VAL A 95 13.95 -5.90 8.65
N THR A 96 13.73 -5.39 9.85
CA THR A 96 14.17 -4.07 10.29
C THR A 96 14.60 -4.11 11.75
N LYS A 97 15.47 -3.18 12.13
CA LYS A 97 15.97 -3.02 13.51
C LYS A 97 15.06 -2.17 14.38
N ILE A 98 14.08 -1.48 13.80
CA ILE A 98 13.15 -0.64 14.56
C ILE A 98 12.21 -1.48 15.42
N ASN A 99 11.75 -0.89 16.52
CA ASN A 99 10.80 -1.54 17.42
C ASN A 99 9.41 -1.61 16.76
N LYS A 100 9.02 -2.81 16.31
CA LYS A 100 7.79 -3.03 15.54
C LYS A 100 6.54 -2.71 16.35
N GLN A 101 6.53 -3.00 17.64
CA GLN A 101 5.41 -2.75 18.55
C GLN A 101 5.16 -1.25 18.72
N VAL A 102 6.23 -0.47 18.91
CA VAL A 102 6.15 1.00 18.97
C VAL A 102 5.57 1.56 17.68
N LYS A 103 6.07 1.10 16.52
CA LYS A 103 5.61 1.57 15.21
C LYS A 103 4.16 1.20 14.91
N TRP A 104 3.71 0.03 15.33
CA TRP A 104 2.29 -0.32 15.27
C TRP A 104 1.41 0.62 16.10
N LYS A 105 1.82 0.92 17.34
CA LYS A 105 1.09 1.85 18.22
C LYS A 105 1.01 3.25 17.61
N GLU A 106 2.09 3.75 17.04
CA GLU A 106 2.12 5.04 16.33
C GLU A 106 1.15 5.03 15.13
N LEU A 107 1.12 3.96 14.32
CA LEU A 107 0.15 3.82 13.21
C LEU A 107 -1.30 3.85 13.70
N GLN A 108 -1.61 3.19 14.81
CA GLN A 108 -2.95 3.20 15.41
C GLN A 108 -3.35 4.61 15.86
N GLN A 109 -2.41 5.36 16.44
CA GLN A 109 -2.63 6.74 16.90
C GLN A 109 -2.80 7.75 15.76
N ASN A 110 -2.31 7.45 14.56
CA ASN A 110 -2.44 8.34 13.41
C ASN A 110 -3.89 8.48 12.91
N GLY A 111 -4.81 7.63 13.34
CA GLY A 111 -6.23 7.82 13.05
C GLY A 111 -6.70 7.29 11.69
N ILE A 112 -5.90 6.47 11.01
CA ILE A 112 -6.22 5.95 9.67
C ILE A 112 -7.44 5.02 9.65
N TRP A 113 -7.67 4.28 10.74
CA TRP A 113 -8.83 3.38 10.87
C TRP A 113 -10.17 4.11 10.99
N GLN A 114 -10.12 5.39 11.35
CA GLN A 114 -11.27 6.27 11.52
C GLN A 114 -11.56 7.10 10.27
N ILE A 115 -10.79 6.92 9.19
CA ILE A 115 -11.09 7.54 7.90
C ILE A 115 -12.25 6.76 7.29
N GLU A 116 -13.42 7.38 7.25
CA GLU A 116 -14.56 6.91 6.46
C GLU A 116 -14.26 7.11 4.98
N ASP A 117 -14.90 6.30 4.11
CA ASP A 117 -14.68 6.17 2.66
C ASP A 117 -14.42 7.53 1.98
N TYR A 118 -13.15 7.95 1.97
CA TYR A 118 -12.74 9.26 1.51
C TYR A 118 -12.41 9.15 0.04
N ARG A 119 -13.27 9.75 -0.79
CA ARG A 119 -12.92 10.06 -2.17
C ARG A 119 -12.68 11.55 -2.24
N SER A 120 -11.50 11.95 -2.69
CA SER A 120 -11.22 13.35 -3.03
C SER A 120 -12.32 13.85 -3.98
N GLU A 121 -13.13 14.81 -3.54
CA GLU A 121 -14.25 15.34 -4.33
C GLU A 121 -13.83 16.11 -5.58
N ASN A 122 -12.54 16.37 -5.81
CA ASN A 122 -12.06 17.03 -7.02
C ASN A 122 -10.94 16.20 -7.66
N SER A 123 -11.23 15.64 -8.83
CA SER A 123 -10.26 15.00 -9.70
C SER A 123 -9.99 15.85 -10.94
N ASP A 124 -9.83 17.16 -10.78
CA ASP A 124 -9.04 17.92 -11.74
C ASP A 124 -7.58 17.50 -11.52
N ARG A 125 -7.26 16.35 -12.12
CA ARG A 125 -5.96 15.70 -12.13
C ARG A 125 -4.99 16.58 -12.92
N THR A 126 -4.55 17.67 -12.32
CA THR A 126 -3.36 18.39 -12.78
C THR A 126 -2.13 17.55 -12.42
N ASP A 127 -1.23 17.38 -13.40
CA ASP A 127 -0.25 16.29 -13.54
C ASP A 127 0.83 16.15 -12.43
N ASP A 128 0.81 16.94 -11.36
CA ASP A 128 1.90 17.01 -10.37
C ASP A 128 1.53 16.46 -8.97
N GLY A 129 0.38 15.78 -8.81
CA GLY A 129 -0.04 15.20 -7.54
C GLY A 129 0.34 13.73 -7.33
N GLY A 130 0.55 13.34 -6.07
CA GLY A 130 0.81 11.95 -5.67
C GLY A 130 -0.44 11.27 -5.11
N MET A 131 -0.75 10.06 -5.58
CA MET A 131 -1.82 9.24 -5.02
C MET A 131 -1.24 8.21 -4.04
N VAL A 132 -1.89 8.08 -2.89
CA VAL A 132 -1.63 6.99 -1.94
C VAL A 132 -2.88 6.17 -1.71
N SER A 133 -2.71 4.87 -1.51
CA SER A 133 -3.78 3.90 -1.30
C SER A 133 -3.53 3.15 -0.01
N PHE A 134 -4.60 2.96 0.77
CA PHE A 134 -4.59 2.20 2.01
C PHE A 134 -5.64 1.10 1.99
N PHE A 135 -5.24 -0.13 2.28
CA PHE A 135 -6.17 -1.21 2.64
C PHE A 135 -6.03 -1.50 4.13
N LEU A 136 -7.15 -1.44 4.83
CA LEU A 136 -7.25 -1.73 6.25
C LEU A 136 -8.08 -3.00 6.42
N ILE A 137 -7.42 -4.06 6.88
CA ILE A 137 -7.97 -5.42 6.88
C ILE A 137 -8.06 -5.89 8.32
N THR A 138 -9.19 -6.47 8.69
CA THR A 138 -9.37 -7.24 9.92
C THR A 138 -9.93 -8.62 9.59
N LYS A 139 -10.12 -9.48 10.59
CA LYS A 139 -10.80 -10.77 10.42
C LYS A 139 -12.17 -10.65 9.74
N THR A 140 -12.89 -9.55 9.95
CA THR A 140 -14.27 -9.38 9.48
C THR A 140 -14.40 -8.37 8.34
N GLU A 141 -13.61 -7.31 8.32
CA GLU A 141 -13.78 -6.19 7.39
C GLU A 141 -12.54 -5.91 6.53
N VAL A 142 -12.78 -5.27 5.38
CA VAL A 142 -11.75 -4.69 4.52
C VAL A 142 -12.22 -3.30 4.13
N LYS A 143 -11.51 -2.27 4.56
CA LYS A 143 -11.70 -0.88 4.13
C LYS A 143 -10.61 -0.52 3.14
N HIS A 144 -10.96 0.19 2.10
CA HIS A 144 -10.02 0.71 1.10
C HIS A 144 -10.36 2.17 0.85
N PHE A 145 -9.35 3.03 0.90
CA PHE A 145 -9.50 4.42 0.48
C PHE A 145 -8.24 4.89 -0.25
N GLU A 146 -8.44 5.86 -1.13
CA GLU A 146 -7.38 6.49 -1.90
C GLU A 146 -7.34 7.98 -1.56
N TYR A 147 -6.14 8.51 -1.39
CA TYR A 147 -5.92 9.90 -1.06
C TYR A 147 -5.02 10.53 -2.10
N TYR A 148 -5.55 11.51 -2.81
CA TYR A 148 -4.80 12.33 -3.75
C TYR A 148 -4.35 13.62 -3.06
N SER A 149 -3.05 13.94 -3.17
CA SER A 149 -2.51 15.22 -2.70
C SER A 149 -1.88 15.98 -3.85
N ILE A 150 -2.38 17.18 -4.14
CA ILE A 150 -1.72 18.17 -5.00
C ILE A 150 -0.75 18.96 -4.12
N GLY A 151 0.54 18.94 -4.44
CA GLY A 151 1.52 19.83 -3.81
C GLY A 151 1.78 19.61 -2.30
N ASP A 152 2.73 20.40 -1.79
CA ASP A 152 3.56 20.21 -0.59
C ASP A 152 2.96 19.41 0.58
N TRP A 153 3.60 18.27 0.89
CA TRP A 153 3.28 17.43 2.06
C TRP A 153 3.59 18.15 3.39
N ASN A 154 4.30 19.29 3.34
CA ASN A 154 4.94 19.94 4.48
C ASN A 154 4.08 20.96 5.23
N ASP A 155 2.99 21.50 4.67
CA ASP A 155 2.15 22.47 5.40
C ASP A 155 1.00 21.76 6.15
N SER A 156 1.25 21.33 7.39
CA SER A 156 0.28 20.57 8.20
C SER A 156 -0.84 21.40 8.82
N ASP A 157 -0.69 22.72 8.89
CA ASP A 157 -1.44 23.51 9.87
C ASP A 157 -2.84 23.88 9.39
N LYS A 158 -3.05 23.93 8.07
CA LYS A 158 -4.36 24.15 7.44
C LYS A 158 -5.06 22.88 6.97
N LYS A 159 -4.48 21.70 7.22
CA LYS A 159 -4.97 20.43 6.69
C LYS A 159 -6.06 19.81 7.58
N ASN A 160 -7.09 19.25 6.95
CA ASN A 160 -8.16 18.56 7.64
C ASN A 160 -7.64 17.28 8.35
N LYS A 161 -8.47 16.68 9.21
CA LYS A 161 -8.10 15.52 10.01
C LYS A 161 -7.64 14.33 9.15
N VAL A 162 -8.34 14.04 8.05
CA VAL A 162 -8.03 12.94 7.12
C VAL A 162 -6.64 13.13 6.52
N THR A 163 -6.37 14.32 6.00
CA THR A 163 -5.06 14.64 5.44
C THR A 163 -3.96 14.45 6.48
N LYS A 164 -4.12 14.99 7.70
CA LYS A 164 -3.13 14.81 8.78
C LYS A 164 -2.86 13.34 9.09
N SER A 165 -3.91 12.52 9.16
CA SER A 165 -3.79 11.07 9.37
C SER A 165 -3.03 10.36 8.25
N VAL A 166 -3.31 10.72 6.99
CA VAL A 166 -2.62 10.18 5.81
C VAL A 166 -1.15 10.60 5.78
N LEU A 167 -0.85 11.89 6.00
CA LEU A 167 0.51 12.41 6.01
C LEU A 167 1.38 11.70 7.05
N LYS A 168 0.91 11.65 8.31
CA LYS A 168 1.65 11.00 9.40
C LYS A 168 1.88 9.52 9.12
N SER A 169 0.90 8.84 8.54
CA SER A 169 1.02 7.42 8.20
C SER A 169 2.00 7.21 7.05
N ASN A 170 1.95 8.01 5.98
CA ASN A 170 2.93 7.96 4.89
C ASN A 170 4.37 8.13 5.43
N LEU A 171 4.61 9.16 6.26
CA LEU A 171 5.92 9.40 6.85
C LEU A 171 6.39 8.21 7.70
N LEU A 172 5.48 7.62 8.48
CA LEU A 172 5.77 6.46 9.30
C LEU A 172 6.07 5.22 8.46
N PHE A 173 5.35 4.98 7.36
CA PHE A 173 5.68 3.91 6.41
C PHE A 173 7.07 4.13 5.78
N LYS A 174 7.41 5.36 5.38
CA LYS A 174 8.75 5.69 4.87
C LYS A 174 9.85 5.46 5.90
N GLU A 175 9.58 5.74 7.17
CA GLU A 175 10.52 5.44 8.26
C GLU A 175 10.68 3.93 8.47
N ILE A 176 9.56 3.18 8.47
CA ILE A 176 9.57 1.74 8.71
C ILE A 176 10.35 1.00 7.63
N PHE A 177 10.14 1.36 6.37
CA PHE A 177 10.61 0.63 5.18
C PHE A 177 11.83 1.28 4.49
N LYS A 178 12.63 2.05 5.23
CA LYS A 178 13.86 2.68 4.73
C LYS A 178 14.97 1.67 4.45
#